data_AF-A0A0L6WQL1-F1
#
_entry.id   AF-A0A0L6WQL1-F1
#
_cell.length_a   1.000
_cell.length_b   1.000
_cell.length_c   1.000
_cell.angle_alpha   90.00
_cell.angle_beta   90.00
_cell.angle_gamma   90.00
#
_symmetry.space_group_name_H-M   'P 1'
#
loop_
_entity.id
_entity.type
_entity.pdbx_description
1 polymer ?
#
loop_
_entity_poly.entity_id
_entity_poly.type
_entity_poly.pdbx_seq_one_letter_code
_entity_poly.pdbx_strand_id
1 'polypeptide(L)'
;MALDKPLSLGLTWDPDIRLRMESANQQVNESLGMAKNVPFKFAEGFTIYLQVHIFEKPAYTVLLGRPFDTATESNVQNLKDGSAIITIRDPNTGKRTALPTFERGKKPPDKNEDLEKCQP
;
A
#
# COMPACT_ATOMS: atom_id res chain seq x y z
N MET A 1 3.27 -5.75 -6.65
CA MET A 1 4.24 -6.14 -5.60
C MET A 1 5.48 -6.67 -6.29
N ALA A 2 6.67 -6.31 -5.81
CA ALA A 2 7.94 -6.84 -6.32
C ALA A 2 8.08 -8.34 -6.00
N LEU A 3 8.70 -9.12 -6.90
CA LEU A 3 8.78 -10.59 -6.84
C LEU A 3 9.52 -11.15 -5.61
N ASP A 4 10.51 -10.43 -5.08
CA ASP A 4 11.23 -10.81 -3.87
C ASP A 4 10.29 -10.96 -2.65
N LYS A 5 9.28 -10.09 -2.56
CA LYS A 5 8.37 -10.06 -1.42
C LYS A 5 7.45 -11.29 -1.31
N PRO A 6 6.66 -11.70 -2.34
CA PRO A 6 5.83 -12.88 -2.26
C PRO A 6 6.66 -14.15 -2.05
N LEU A 7 7.86 -14.25 -2.65
CA LEU A 7 8.76 -15.38 -2.42
C LEU A 7 9.19 -15.47 -0.94
N SER A 8 9.60 -14.36 -0.34
CA SER A 8 10.00 -14.32 1.09
C SER A 8 8.85 -14.66 2.05
N LEU A 9 7.61 -14.47 1.61
CA LEU A 9 6.40 -14.72 2.38
C LEU A 9 5.74 -16.06 2.05
N GLY A 10 6.27 -16.82 1.09
CA GLY A 10 5.67 -18.08 0.63
C GLY A 10 4.31 -17.90 -0.06
N LEU A 11 4.05 -16.72 -0.66
CA LEU A 11 2.80 -16.45 -1.36
C LEU A 11 2.79 -17.13 -2.72
N THR A 12 1.67 -17.75 -3.06
CA THR A 12 1.37 -18.26 -4.40
C THR A 12 0.58 -17.24 -5.20
N TRP A 13 0.71 -17.29 -6.53
CA TRP A 13 -0.05 -16.46 -7.45
C TRP A 13 -0.52 -17.27 -8.66
N ASP A 14 -1.57 -16.76 -9.29
CA ASP A 14 -2.17 -17.29 -10.50
C ASP A 14 -1.46 -16.67 -11.72
N PRO A 15 -0.68 -17.45 -12.50
CA PRO A 15 0.10 -16.93 -13.62
C PRO A 15 -0.75 -16.60 -14.86
N ASP A 16 -2.01 -17.03 -14.90
CA ASP A 16 -2.92 -16.82 -16.03
C ASP A 16 -3.61 -15.45 -15.92
N ILE A 17 -3.70 -14.89 -14.70
CA ILE A 17 -4.29 -13.57 -14.45
C ILE A 17 -3.17 -12.51 -14.48
N ARG A 18 -2.93 -11.96 -15.67
CA ARG A 18 -1.88 -10.95 -15.90
C ARG A 18 -2.44 -9.56 -16.15
N LEU A 19 -1.72 -8.57 -15.66
CA LEU A 19 -1.95 -7.15 -15.90
C LEU A 19 -0.81 -6.60 -16.75
N ARG A 20 -1.15 -5.90 -17.83
CA ARG A 20 -0.20 -5.08 -18.59
C ARG A 20 -0.28 -3.65 -18.07
N MET A 21 0.84 -3.16 -17.56
CA MET A 21 0.97 -1.80 -17.06
C MET A 21 1.80 -1.01 -18.06
N GLU A 22 1.17 -0.03 -18.70
CA GLU A 22 1.87 0.97 -19.48
C GLU A 22 2.34 2.09 -18.55
N SER A 23 3.65 2.34 -18.58
CA SER A 23 4.26 3.40 -17.79
C SER A 23 4.38 4.69 -18.60
N ALA A 24 4.66 5.81 -17.92
CA ALA A 24 4.71 7.12 -18.56
C ALA A 24 5.80 7.26 -19.65
N ASN A 25 6.80 6.37 -19.66
CA ASN A 25 7.83 6.31 -20.70
C ASN A 25 7.46 5.35 -21.86
N GLN A 26 6.18 4.96 -21.98
CA GLN A 26 5.64 4.02 -22.97
C GLN A 26 6.17 2.58 -22.86
N GLN A 27 6.92 2.25 -21.81
CA GLN A 27 7.26 0.86 -21.55
C GLN A 27 6.05 0.14 -20.97
N VAL A 28 5.73 -1.00 -21.57
CA VAL A 28 4.71 -1.92 -21.07
C VAL A 28 5.40 -2.98 -20.23
N ASN A 29 5.11 -2.97 -18.93
CA ASN A 29 5.53 -4.00 -18.00
C ASN A 29 4.36 -4.96 -17.75
N GLU A 30 4.58 -6.25 -17.98
CA GLU A 30 3.59 -7.28 -17.69
C GLU A 30 3.82 -7.86 -16.29
N SER A 31 2.74 -8.09 -15.55
CA SER A 31 2.80 -8.79 -14.28
C SER A 31 3.02 -10.30 -14.50
N LEU A 32 3.75 -10.95 -13.59
CA LEU A 32 3.95 -12.40 -13.54
C LEU A 32 2.68 -13.18 -13.18
N GLY A 33 1.69 -12.51 -12.59
CA GLY A 33 0.43 -13.11 -12.16
C GLY A 33 -0.20 -12.33 -11.01
N MET A 34 -1.29 -12.87 -10.46
CA MET A 34 -2.06 -12.25 -9.38
C MET A 34 -2.13 -13.14 -8.14
N ALA A 35 -1.73 -12.60 -6.99
CA ALA A 35 -1.97 -13.22 -5.68
C ALA A 35 -3.35 -12.79 -5.16
N LYS A 36 -4.15 -13.78 -4.73
CA LYS A 36 -5.53 -13.57 -4.27
C LYS A 36 -5.60 -13.39 -2.76
N ASN A 37 -6.42 -12.44 -2.30
CA ASN A 37 -6.74 -12.23 -0.88
C ASN A 37 -5.50 -12.12 0.03
N VAL A 38 -4.51 -11.32 -0.37
CA VAL A 38 -3.31 -11.11 0.45
C VAL A 38 -3.66 -10.17 1.61
N PRO A 39 -3.42 -10.55 2.88
CA PRO A 39 -3.71 -9.69 4.02
C PRO A 39 -2.66 -8.58 4.16
N PHE A 40 -3.10 -7.32 4.17
CA PHE A 40 -2.29 -6.15 4.45
C PHE A 40 -2.69 -5.53 5.78
N LYS A 41 -1.79 -5.58 6.77
CA LYS A 41 -1.97 -4.92 8.06
C LYS A 41 -1.40 -3.51 8.00
N PHE A 42 -2.27 -2.51 8.06
CA PHE A 42 -1.89 -1.09 8.01
C PHE A 42 -1.74 -0.47 9.41
N ALA A 43 -2.59 -0.88 10.34
CA ALA A 43 -2.52 -0.50 11.75
C ALA A 43 -2.98 -1.68 12.61
N GLU A 44 -2.87 -1.54 13.94
CA GLU A 44 -3.43 -2.52 14.85
C GLU A 44 -4.96 -2.61 14.65
N GLY A 45 -5.46 -3.84 14.47
CA GLY A 45 -6.87 -4.08 14.15
C GLY A 45 -7.31 -3.67 12.74
N PHE A 46 -6.42 -3.19 11.87
CA PHE A 46 -6.74 -2.83 10.47
C PHE A 46 -6.01 -3.73 9.48
N THR A 47 -6.71 -4.78 9.03
CA THR A 47 -6.23 -5.69 7.98
C THR A 47 -7.17 -5.65 6.79
N ILE A 48 -6.64 -5.38 5.60
CA ILE A 48 -7.40 -5.34 4.36
C ILE A 48 -6.87 -6.43 3.43
N TYR A 49 -7.79 -7.22 2.86
CA TYR A 49 -7.45 -8.26 1.90
C TYR A 49 -7.43 -7.69 0.49
N LEU A 50 -6.28 -7.76 -0.18
CA LEU A 50 -6.07 -7.17 -1.50
C LEU A 50 -5.76 -8.23 -2.55
N GLN A 51 -6.24 -8.01 -3.77
CA GLN A 51 -5.75 -8.70 -4.97
C GLN A 51 -4.49 -7.98 -5.44
N VAL A 52 -3.39 -8.71 -5.61
CA VAL A 52 -2.08 -8.09 -5.86
C VAL A 52 -1.39 -8.70 -7.07
N HIS A 53 -1.11 -7.88 -8.07
CA HIS A 53 -0.27 -8.26 -9.20
C HIS A 53 1.22 -8.25 -8.83
N ILE A 54 1.95 -9.29 -9.26
CA ILE A 54 3.38 -9.46 -8.98
C ILE A 54 4.18 -9.02 -10.21
N PHE A 55 5.24 -8.26 -10.00
CA PHE A 55 6.15 -7.77 -11.04
C PHE A 55 7.59 -8.18 -10.71
N GLU A 56 8.37 -8.54 -11.73
CA GLU A 56 9.72 -9.07 -11.52
C GLU A 56 10.68 -8.04 -10.91
N LYS A 57 10.78 -6.85 -11.49
CA LYS A 57 11.73 -5.80 -11.08
C LYS A 57 11.12 -4.39 -11.09
N PRO A 58 10.01 -4.14 -10.35
CA PRO A 58 9.45 -2.80 -10.24
C PRO A 58 10.34 -1.89 -9.37
N ALA A 59 10.21 -0.58 -9.53
CA ALA A 59 10.94 0.42 -8.72
C ALA A 59 10.38 0.61 -7.29
N TYR A 60 9.42 -0.21 -6.88
CA TYR A 60 8.67 -0.13 -5.62
C TYR A 60 8.39 -1.53 -5.06
N THR A 61 8.26 -1.66 -3.74
CA THR A 61 7.90 -2.95 -3.12
C THR A 61 6.43 -3.30 -3.35
N VAL A 62 5.53 -2.35 -3.10
CA VAL A 62 4.08 -2.47 -3.34
C VAL A 62 3.58 -1.13 -3.85
N LEU A 63 2.67 -1.17 -4.83
CA LEU A 63 1.95 -0.01 -5.32
C LEU A 63 0.48 -0.19 -4.97
N LEU A 64 -0.07 0.74 -4.20
CA LEU A 64 -1.50 0.80 -3.90
C LEU A 64 -2.14 1.76 -4.90
N GLY A 65 -3.10 1.26 -5.66
CA GLY A 65 -3.80 2.04 -6.69
C GLY A 65 -5.23 2.35 -6.30
N ARG A 66 -5.99 2.86 -7.28
CA ARG A 66 -7.41 3.21 -7.14
C ARG A 66 -8.31 2.11 -6.56
N PRO A 67 -8.09 0.79 -6.79
CA PRO A 67 -8.88 -0.23 -6.12
C PRO A 67 -8.76 -0.20 -4.60
N PHE A 68 -7.55 0.05 -4.07
CA PHE A 68 -7.33 0.26 -2.64
C PHE A 68 -8.02 1.53 -2.16
N ASP A 69 -7.88 2.64 -2.88
CA ASP A 69 -8.52 3.90 -2.52
C ASP A 69 -10.04 3.77 -2.43
N THR A 70 -10.63 3.09 -3.41
CA THR A 70 -12.08 2.89 -3.49
C THR A 70 -12.56 1.96 -2.39
N ALA A 71 -11.86 0.85 -2.15
CA ALA A 71 -12.23 -0.13 -1.14
C ALA A 71 -12.14 0.43 0.29
N THR A 72 -11.27 1.40 0.52
CA THR A 72 -11.01 1.96 1.85
C THR A 72 -11.52 3.39 2.02
N GLU A 73 -12.22 3.93 1.03
CA GLU A 73 -12.59 5.36 0.98
C GLU A 73 -11.40 6.26 1.35
N SER A 74 -10.22 5.94 0.79
CA SER A 74 -8.97 6.58 1.22
C SER A 74 -9.02 8.09 0.95
N ASN A 75 -8.50 8.86 1.89
CA ASN A 75 -8.33 10.31 1.76
C ASN A 75 -6.88 10.66 2.04
N VAL A 76 -6.24 11.30 1.05
CA VAL A 76 -4.86 11.77 1.18
C VAL A 76 -4.88 13.27 1.44
N GLN A 77 -4.33 13.68 2.57
CA GLN A 77 -4.13 15.08 2.93
C GLN A 77 -2.66 15.41 2.82
N ASN A 78 -2.31 16.30 1.88
CA ASN A 78 -0.95 16.82 1.74
C ASN A 78 -0.81 18.07 2.61
N LEU A 79 0.22 18.12 3.44
CA LEU A 79 0.49 19.21 4.37
C LEU A 79 1.56 20.16 3.80
N LYS A 80 1.59 21.39 4.32
CA LYS A 80 2.51 22.44 3.83
C LYS A 80 3.99 22.12 4.06
N ASP A 81 4.27 21.28 5.05
CA ASP A 81 5.63 20.82 5.39
C ASP A 81 6.13 19.70 4.45
N GLY A 82 5.33 19.30 3.45
CA GLY A 82 5.66 18.24 2.49
C GLY A 82 5.30 16.83 2.98
N SER A 83 4.81 16.69 4.21
CA SER A 83 4.28 15.41 4.69
C SER A 83 2.87 15.16 4.13
N ALA A 84 2.45 13.90 4.15
CA ALA A 84 1.07 13.55 3.84
C ALA A 84 0.51 12.55 4.84
N ILE A 85 -0.80 12.63 5.08
CA ILE A 85 -1.54 11.70 5.93
C ILE A 85 -2.59 11.01 5.06
N ILE A 86 -2.61 9.68 5.11
CA ILE A 86 -3.61 8.86 4.43
C ILE A 86 -4.60 8.38 5.48
N THR A 87 -5.85 8.84 5.40
CA THR A 87 -6.94 8.28 6.20
C THR A 87 -7.59 7.15 5.42
N ILE A 88 -7.75 5.98 6.04
CA ILE A 88 -8.44 4.83 5.46
C ILE A 88 -9.58 4.39 6.36
N ARG A 89 -10.64 3.89 5.74
CA ARG A 89 -11.79 3.24 6.37
C ARG A 89 -11.69 1.75 6.15
N ASP A 90 -11.87 0.96 7.21
CA ASP A 90 -12.04 -0.49 7.07
C ASP A 90 -13.43 -0.77 6.49
N PRO A 91 -13.55 -1.37 5.31
CA PRO A 91 -14.84 -1.66 4.70
C PRO A 91 -15.69 -2.63 5.53
N ASN A 92 -15.09 -3.46 6.39
CA ASN A 92 -15.80 -4.47 7.17
C ASN A 92 -16.34 -3.91 8.49
N THR A 93 -15.54 -3.11 9.21
CA THR A 93 -15.92 -2.58 10.53
C THR A 93 -16.41 -1.13 10.48
N GLY A 94 -16.14 -0.41 9.39
CA GLY A 94 -16.43 1.01 9.24
C GLY A 94 -15.53 1.94 10.04
N LYS A 95 -14.59 1.40 10.84
CA LYS A 95 -13.61 2.20 11.61
C LYS A 95 -12.68 2.93 10.65
N ARG A 96 -12.14 4.06 11.10
CA ARG A 96 -11.13 4.84 10.36
C ARG A 96 -9.80 4.86 11.11
N THR A 97 -8.71 4.88 10.35
CA THR A 97 -7.36 5.08 10.89
C THR A 97 -6.58 6.02 9.98
N ALA A 98 -5.65 6.77 10.56
CA ALA A 98 -4.77 7.70 9.85
C ALA A 98 -3.35 7.13 9.81
N LEU A 99 -2.77 7.10 8.63
CA LEU A 99 -1.44 6.59 8.34
C LEU A 99 -0.55 7.76 7.94
N PRO A 100 0.47 8.13 8.73
CA PRO A 100 1.45 9.11 8.30
C PRO A 100 2.30 8.53 7.18
N THR A 101 2.64 9.36 6.20
CA THR A 101 3.59 9.01 5.14
C THR A 101 4.95 9.65 5.42
N PHE A 102 6.00 9.01 4.92
CA PHE A 102 7.37 9.48 5.07
C PHE A 102 8.03 9.48 3.70
N GLU A 103 8.99 10.38 3.51
CA GLU A 103 9.82 10.36 2.30
C GLU A 103 10.50 8.99 2.14
N ARG A 104 10.58 8.55 0.90
CA ARG A 104 11.22 7.28 0.56
C ARG A 104 12.66 7.24 1.11
N GLY A 105 12.96 6.23 1.91
CA GLY A 105 14.29 6.01 2.49
C GLY A 105 14.49 6.63 3.87
N LYS A 106 13.57 7.48 4.34
CA LYS A 106 13.56 7.94 5.74
C LYS A 106 12.80 6.92 6.61
N LYS A 107 13.34 6.60 7.79
CA LYS A 107 12.65 5.75 8.77
C LYS A 107 11.53 6.55 9.45
N PRO A 108 10.40 5.93 9.80
CA PRO A 108 9.45 6.54 10.73
C PRO A 108 10.17 6.92 12.04
N PRO A 109 9.85 8.06 12.67
CA PRO A 109 10.32 8.35 14.01
C PRO A 109 9.84 7.25 14.97
N ASP A 110 10.69 6.88 15.93
CA ASP A 110 10.32 5.88 16.94
C ASP A 110 9.08 6.35 17.72
N LYS A 111 8.14 5.43 17.98
CA LYS A 111 6.80 5.70 18.52
C LYS A 111 6.74 6.31 19.94
N ASN A 112 7.88 6.77 20.48
CA ASN A 112 7.99 7.22 21.87
C ASN A 112 8.10 8.75 22.06
N GLU A 113 8.07 9.58 21.02
CA GLU A 113 8.34 11.03 21.22
C GLU A 113 7.26 12.06 20.79
N ASP A 114 6.18 11.72 20.08
CA ASP A 114 5.30 12.79 19.53
C ASP A 114 3.79 12.62 19.73
N LEU A 115 3.35 11.92 20.79
CA LEU A 115 1.95 12.01 21.22
C LEU A 115 1.61 13.30 22.00
N GLU A 116 2.58 14.20 22.23
CA GLU A 116 2.39 15.41 23.04
C GLU A 116 2.16 16.70 22.21
N LYS A 117 2.23 16.66 20.87
CA LYS A 117 2.16 17.89 20.06
C LYS A 117 0.87 18.14 19.30
N CYS A 118 -0.17 17.35 19.51
CA CYS A 118 -1.49 17.62 18.94
C CYS A 118 -2.60 17.31 19.94
N GLN A 119 -2.78 18.20 20.92
CA GLN A 119 -4.08 18.45 21.53
C GLN A 119 -4.35 19.97 21.51
N PRO A 120 -5.60 20.40 21.24
CA PRO A 120 -5.99 21.80 21.22
C PRO A 120 -5.95 22.46 22.60
#